data_AF-A0A1H8XSK0-F1
#
_entry.id   AF-A0A1H8XSK0-F1
#
_cell.length_a   1.000
_cell.length_b   1.000
_cell.length_c   1.000
_cell.angle_alpha   90.00
_cell.angle_beta   90.00
_cell.angle_gamma   90.00
#
_symmetry.space_group_name_H-M   'P 1'
#
loop_
_entity.id
_entity.type
_entity.pdbx_description
1 polymer ?
#
loop_
_entity_poly.entity_id
_entity_poly.type
_entity_poly.pdbx_seq_one_letter_code
_entity_poly.pdbx_strand_id
1 'polypeptide(L)'
;MVEIVLEPNVRRRRGRQPLSGKKKAAALFRVWHGVRELIEQAERLGDSELVHFLAVTQLLVEERATTLTSGVAAFEHVDTSLPN
;
A
#
# COMPACT_ATOMS: atom_id res chain seq x y z
N MET A 1 -23.05 15.32 21.11
CA MET A 1 -22.20 14.17 21.49
C MET A 1 -22.58 13.05 20.54
N VAL A 2 -21.72 12.74 19.56
CA VAL A 2 -22.02 11.72 18.53
C VAL A 2 -21.29 10.45 18.92
N GLU A 3 -22.05 9.41 19.26
CA GLU A 3 -21.52 8.10 19.60
C GLU A 3 -21.35 7.30 18.31
N ILE A 4 -20.09 7.04 17.93
CA ILE A 4 -19.77 6.23 16.76
C ILE A 4 -19.79 4.78 17.20
N VAL A 5 -20.91 4.10 16.97
CA VAL A 5 -21.05 2.66 17.20
C VAL A 5 -20.32 1.92 16.08
N LEU A 6 -19.12 1.43 16.37
CA LEU A 6 -18.38 0.53 15.48
C LEU A 6 -18.96 -0.88 15.62
N GLU A 7 -19.97 -1.22 14.83
CA GLU A 7 -20.36 -2.62 14.67
C GLU A 7 -19.17 -3.41 14.09
N PRO A 8 -18.70 -4.48 14.75
CA PRO A 8 -17.65 -5.30 14.20
C PRO A 8 -18.16 -5.92 12.91
N ASN A 9 -17.48 -5.65 11.80
CA ASN A 9 -17.83 -6.20 10.50
C ASN A 9 -17.47 -7.70 10.47
N VAL A 10 -18.36 -8.56 11.02
CA VAL A 10 -18.18 -10.02 11.12
C VAL A 10 -18.38 -10.72 9.76
N ARG A 11 -18.49 -9.97 8.65
CA ARG A 11 -18.71 -10.59 7.33
C ARG A 11 -17.42 -11.17 6.77
N ARG A 12 -17.35 -12.51 6.83
CA ARG A 12 -16.53 -13.44 6.04
C ARG A 12 -15.09 -13.67 6.52
N ARG A 13 -14.96 -14.47 7.59
CA ARG A 13 -13.84 -15.42 7.77
C ARG A 13 -13.94 -16.57 6.75
N ARG A 14 -13.93 -16.30 5.44
CA ARG A 14 -13.55 -17.34 4.46
C ARG A 14 -12.03 -17.43 4.50
N GLY A 15 -11.51 -18.63 4.76
CA GLY A 15 -10.10 -18.91 5.06
C GLY A 15 -9.11 -18.10 4.22
N ARG A 16 -8.68 -16.95 4.75
CA ARG A 16 -7.52 -16.24 4.25
C ARG A 16 -6.32 -16.95 4.84
N GLN A 17 -5.92 -18.05 4.21
CA GLN A 17 -4.59 -18.59 4.44
C GLN A 17 -3.60 -17.44 4.29
N PRO A 18 -2.67 -17.24 5.23
CA PRO A 18 -1.69 -16.18 5.13
C PRO A 18 -0.99 -16.28 3.78
N LEU A 19 -1.10 -15.22 2.97
CA LEU A 19 -0.41 -15.17 1.69
C LEU A 19 1.10 -15.36 1.95
N SER A 20 1.76 -16.19 1.14
CA SER A 20 3.23 -16.24 1.08
C SER A 20 3.80 -14.84 0.87
N GLY A 21 5.01 -14.55 1.38
CA GLY A 21 5.66 -13.24 1.26
C GLY A 21 5.65 -12.69 -0.17
N LYS A 22 5.93 -13.52 -1.18
CA LYS A 22 5.86 -13.14 -2.61
C LYS A 22 4.45 -12.74 -3.05
N LYS A 23 3.42 -13.47 -2.60
CA LYS A 23 2.01 -13.16 -2.91
C LYS A 23 1.54 -11.89 -2.19
N LYS A 24 2.06 -11.62 -0.98
CA LYS A 24 1.79 -10.36 -0.25
C LYS A 24 2.42 -9.17 -0.96
N ALA A 25 3.69 -9.27 -1.36
CA ALA A 25 4.39 -8.22 -2.11
C ALA A 25 3.66 -7.91 -3.43
N ALA A 26 3.29 -8.93 -4.22
CA ALA A 26 2.52 -8.74 -5.46
C ALA A 26 1.11 -8.16 -5.23
N ALA A 27 0.49 -8.44 -4.08
CA ALA A 27 -0.78 -7.80 -3.72
C ALA A 27 -0.59 -6.32 -3.38
N LEU A 28 0.42 -5.96 -2.58
CA LEU A 28 0.73 -4.57 -2.27
C LEU A 28 1.13 -3.77 -3.51
N PHE A 29 1.91 -4.36 -4.42
CA PHE A 29 2.28 -3.73 -5.68
C PHE A 29 1.05 -3.34 -6.51
N ARG A 30 0.05 -4.23 -6.60
CA ARG A 30 -1.21 -3.93 -7.29
C ARG A 30 -2.01 -2.83 -6.61
N VAL A 31 -2.02 -2.80 -5.27
CA VAL A 31 -2.69 -1.74 -4.51
C VAL A 31 -1.99 -0.41 -4.72
N TRP A 32 -0.66 -0.38 -4.66
CA TRP A 32 0.13 0.83 -4.90
C TRP A 32 -0.14 1.43 -6.28
N HIS A 33 -0.13 0.60 -7.33
CA HIS A 33 -0.49 1.02 -8.69
C HIS A 33 -1.92 1.57 -8.78
N GLY A 34 -2.89 0.89 -8.18
CA GLY A 34 -4.27 1.37 -8.17
C GLY A 34 -4.43 2.72 -7.45
N VAL A 35 -3.73 2.94 -6.34
CA VAL A 35 -3.75 4.24 -5.64
C VAL A 35 -3.13 5.34 -6.49
N ARG A 36 -2.03 5.07 -7.19
CA ARG A 36 -1.41 6.01 -8.13
C ARG A 36 -2.37 6.43 -9.25
N GLU A 37 -3.08 5.48 -9.85
CA GLU A 37 -4.11 5.77 -10.86
C GLU A 37 -5.26 6.62 -10.30
N LEU A 38 -5.69 6.35 -9.05
CA LEU A 38 -6.74 7.13 -8.40
C LEU A 38 -6.30 8.56 -8.08
N ILE A 39 -5.03 8.77 -7.72
CA ILE A 39 -4.47 10.12 -7.50
C ILE A 39 -4.55 10.92 -8.80
N GLU A 40 -4.09 10.35 -9.92
CA GLU A 40 -4.16 11.02 -11.22
C GLU A 40 -5.61 11.37 -11.62
N GLN A 41 -6.56 10.50 -11.30
CA GLN A 41 -7.98 10.78 -11.54
C GLN A 41 -8.51 11.91 -10.65
N ALA A 42 -8.16 11.91 -9.37
CA ALA A 42 -8.57 12.95 -8.42
C ALA A 42 -7.96 14.33 -8.78
N GLU A 43 -6.70 14.35 -9.22
CA GLU A 43 -6.04 15.56 -9.74
C GLU A 43 -6.77 16.12 -10.96
N ARG A 44 -7.17 15.26 -11.92
CA ARG A 44 -7.96 15.68 -13.09
C ARG A 44 -9.34 16.22 -12.73
N LEU A 45 -9.93 15.71 -11.65
CA LEU A 45 -11.21 16.19 -11.12
C LEU A 45 -11.07 17.49 -10.31
N GLY A 46 -9.84 17.89 -9.96
CA GLY A 46 -9.58 19.05 -9.11
C GLY A 46 -9.98 18.85 -7.64
N ASP A 47 -10.18 17.59 -7.21
CA ASP A 47 -10.59 17.25 -5.85
C ASP A 47 -9.36 17.11 -4.94
N SER A 48 -8.94 18.23 -4.34
CA SER A 48 -7.73 18.31 -3.52
C SER A 48 -7.83 17.53 -2.20
N GLU A 49 -9.04 17.38 -1.65
CA GLU A 49 -9.26 16.60 -0.43
C GLU A 49 -9.10 15.10 -0.73
N LEU A 50 -9.66 14.63 -1.84
CA LEU A 50 -9.47 13.25 -2.29
C LEU A 50 -8.01 12.94 -2.61
N VAL A 51 -7.30 13.86 -3.29
CA VAL A 51 -5.85 13.73 -3.53
C VAL A 51 -5.09 13.57 -2.21
N HIS A 52 -5.42 14.36 -1.18
CA HIS A 52 -4.78 14.25 0.13
C HIS A 52 -5.01 12.88 0.78
N PHE A 53 -6.24 12.39 0.81
CA PHE A 53 -6.54 11.06 1.37
C PHE A 53 -5.84 9.92 0.62
N LEU A 54 -5.77 10.02 -0.71
CA LEU A 54 -5.07 9.03 -1.53
C LEU A 54 -3.56 9.07 -1.33
N ALA A 55 -2.98 10.26 -1.16
CA ALA A 55 -1.56 10.41 -0.83
C ALA A 55 -1.20 9.77 0.53
N VAL A 56 -2.05 9.95 1.56
CA VAL A 56 -1.88 9.26 2.85
C VAL A 56 -2.02 7.75 2.69
N THR A 57 -2.99 7.30 1.90
CA THR A 57 -3.18 5.87 1.61
C THR A 57 -1.93 5.26 0.97
N GLN A 58 -1.32 5.97 0.02
CA GLN A 58 -0.09 5.51 -0.61
C GLN A 58 1.07 5.40 0.39
N LEU A 59 1.25 6.39 1.25
CA LEU A 59 2.30 6.35 2.28
C LEU A 59 2.18 5.09 3.14
N LEU A 60 0.96 4.71 3.54
CA LEU A 60 0.71 3.48 4.31
C LEU A 60 1.01 2.21 3.52
N VAL A 61 0.72 2.19 2.21
CA VAL A 61 1.05 1.06 1.34
C VAL A 61 2.57 0.90 1.20
N GLU A 62 3.29 2.01 1.05
CA GLU A 62 4.76 2.04 0.97
C GLU A 62 5.43 1.62 2.27
N GLU A 63 4.91 2.04 3.42
CA GLU A 63 5.36 1.60 4.74
C GLU A 63 5.21 0.06 4.88
N ARG A 64 4.07 -0.49 4.44
CA ARG A 64 3.85 -1.94 4.47
C ARG A 64 4.66 -2.71 3.45
N ALA A 65 4.90 -2.14 2.27
CA ALA A 65 5.84 -2.73 1.32
C ALA A 65 7.24 -2.81 1.93
N THR A 66 7.71 -1.69 2.49
CA THR A 66 8.99 -1.59 3.19
C THR A 66 9.09 -2.59 4.34
N THR A 67 8.06 -2.74 5.16
CA THR A 67 8.05 -3.72 6.27
C THR A 67 8.13 -5.17 5.78
N LEU A 68 7.55 -5.49 4.62
CA LEU A 68 7.63 -6.82 4.03
C LEU A 68 8.96 -7.07 3.32
N THR A 69 9.65 -6.02 2.87
CA THR A 69 10.94 -6.10 2.19
C THR A 69 12.12 -5.77 3.09
N SER A 70 11.93 -5.24 4.31
CA SER A 70 13.01 -4.82 5.21
C SER A 70 13.86 -5.97 5.77
N GLY A 71 13.45 -7.22 5.55
CA GLY A 71 14.27 -8.43 5.78
C GLY A 71 14.89 -9.01 4.50
N VAL A 72 14.66 -8.37 3.35
CA VAL A 72 15.28 -8.66 2.06
C VAL A 72 16.24 -7.50 1.81
N ALA A 73 17.55 -7.74 1.83
CA ALA A 73 18.51 -6.70 1.50
C ALA A 73 18.29 -6.23 0.06
N ALA A 74 17.49 -5.17 -0.11
CA ALA A 74 17.08 -4.62 -1.40
C ALA A 74 18.25 -4.08 -2.24
N PHE A 75 19.45 -4.04 -1.65
CA PHE A 75 20.68 -3.56 -2.26
C PHE A 75 21.86 -4.55 -2.12
N GLU A 76 21.66 -5.80 -1.67
CA GLU A 76 22.80 -6.73 -1.50
C GLU A 76 23.48 -7.13 -2.83
N HIS A 77 22.77 -6.97 -3.95
CA HIS A 77 23.26 -7.36 -5.28
C HIS A 77 23.54 -6.17 -6.20
N VAL A 78 23.45 -4.94 -5.71
CA VAL A 78 23.85 -3.76 -6.49
C VAL A 78 25.30 -3.47 -6.16
N ASP A 79 26.21 -3.87 -7.05
CA ASP A 79 27.64 -3.59 -6.94
C ASP A 79 27.89 -2.10 -7.19
N THR A 80 27.95 -1.30 -6.13
CA THR A 80 28.22 0.15 -6.19
C THR A 80 29.71 0.46 -6.33
N SER A 81 30.56 -0.52 -6.64
CA SER A 81 32.01 -0.34 -6.74
C SER A 81 32.47 0.35 -8.04
N LEU A 82 31.59 0.51 -9.01
CA LEU A 82 31.90 1.16 -10.29
C LEU A 82 31.24 2.55 -10.36
N PRO A 83 32.02 3.63 -10.54
CA PRO A 83 31.46 4.94 -10.85
C PRO A 83 30.95 4.96 -12.29
N ASN A 84 29.83 5.66 -12.52
CA ASN A 84 29.24 5.93 -13.84
C ASN A 84 30.22 6.58 -14.82
#